data_AF-A0A7C5RCN2-F1
#
_entry.id   AF-A0A7C5RCN2-F1
#
_cell.length_a   1.000
_cell.length_b   1.000
_cell.length_c   1.000
_cell.angle_alpha   90.00
_cell.angle_beta   90.00
_cell.angle_gamma   90.00
#
_symmetry.space_group_name_H-M   'P 1'
#
loop_
_entity.id
_entity.type
_entity.pdbx_description
1 polymer ?
#
loop_
_entity_poly.entity_id
_entity_poly.type
_entity_poly.pdbx_seq_one_letter_code
_entity_poly.pdbx_strand_id
1 'polypeptide(L)'
;MPRRGRSEWHRERRGDLFPVTLLGYRAEILIGRSVIRGTLVDETARTLTVRTDGGELRRLPKDQIVSLSLQVREGVWLRTEGRKLLGMPAERLKRSMRYGWTRPG
;
A
#
# COMPACT_ATOMS: atom_id res chain seq x y z
N MET A 1 -7.43 39.93 13.53
CA MET A 1 -6.76 39.06 14.52
C MET A 1 -7.56 37.76 14.66
N PRO A 2 -7.30 36.69 13.87
CA PRO A 2 -8.06 35.45 14.02
C PRO A 2 -7.47 34.57 15.13
N ARG A 3 -8.37 34.03 15.96
CA ARG A 3 -8.07 33.10 17.05
C ARG A 3 -7.59 31.77 16.48
N ARG A 4 -6.44 31.29 16.96
CA ARG A 4 -5.86 29.98 16.66
C ARG A 4 -6.88 28.89 17.00
N GLY A 5 -7.44 28.27 15.96
CA GLY A 5 -8.15 27.01 16.08
C GLY A 5 -7.20 25.98 16.67
N ARG A 6 -7.59 25.43 17.81
CA ARG A 6 -6.94 24.32 18.49
C ARG A 6 -6.98 23.14 17.51
N SER A 7 -5.88 22.89 16.80
CA SER A 7 -5.77 21.71 15.92
C SER A 7 -5.80 20.48 16.83
N GLU A 8 -6.92 19.78 16.78
CA GLU A 8 -7.19 18.55 17.49
C GLU A 8 -6.22 17.48 16.97
N TRP A 9 -5.07 17.37 17.64
CA TRP A 9 -4.10 16.32 17.40
C TRP A 9 -4.70 15.00 17.87
N HIS A 10 -5.48 14.36 17.00
CA HIS A 10 -5.75 12.93 17.13
C HIS A 10 -4.40 12.22 17.10
N ARG A 11 -3.98 11.73 18.27
CA ARG A 11 -2.89 10.78 18.42
C ARG A 11 -3.33 9.48 17.72
N GLU A 12 -3.20 9.44 16.39
CA GLU A 12 -3.47 8.27 15.57
C GLU A 12 -2.63 7.11 16.10
N ARG A 13 -3.31 6.09 16.61
CA ARG A 13 -2.64 4.90 17.13
C ARG A 13 -1.96 4.21 15.97
N ARG A 14 -0.77 3.65 16.21
CA ARG A 14 0.07 2.94 15.24
C ARG A 14 -0.64 1.81 14.44
N GLY A 15 -1.91 1.48 14.72
CA GLY A 15 -2.67 0.38 14.11
C GLY A 15 -3.77 0.78 13.12
N ASP A 16 -4.20 2.04 13.03
CA ASP A 16 -5.49 2.40 12.39
C ASP A 16 -5.42 2.64 10.87
N LEU A 17 -4.23 2.56 10.25
CA LEU A 17 -4.06 2.87 8.83
C LEU A 17 -3.67 1.67 7.97
N PHE A 18 -3.47 0.48 8.54
CA PHE A 18 -3.01 -0.65 7.74
C PHE A 18 -4.16 -1.24 6.92
N PRO A 19 -4.03 -1.28 5.59
CA PRO A 19 -5.10 -1.76 4.75
C PRO A 19 -5.30 -3.27 4.92
N VAL A 20 -6.55 -3.65 5.25
CA VAL A 20 -6.98 -5.06 5.31
C VAL A 20 -6.88 -5.69 3.92
N THR A 21 -7.35 -4.98 2.91
CA THR A 21 -7.23 -5.35 1.49
C THR A 21 -6.35 -4.36 0.74
N LEU A 22 -5.57 -4.80 -0.25
CA LEU A 22 -4.81 -3.87 -1.11
C LEU A 22 -5.63 -3.35 -2.29
N LEU A 23 -6.79 -3.95 -2.55
CA LEU A 23 -7.60 -3.66 -3.73
C LEU A 23 -8.22 -2.26 -3.63
N GLY A 24 -8.30 -1.58 -4.76
CA GLY A 24 -8.86 -0.22 -4.88
C GLY A 24 -7.88 0.89 -4.50
N TYR A 25 -6.75 0.58 -3.87
CA TYR A 25 -5.73 1.58 -3.57
C TYR A 25 -4.93 1.97 -4.81
N ARG A 26 -4.69 3.28 -4.94
CA ARG A 26 -3.68 3.82 -5.85
C ARG A 26 -2.31 3.44 -5.34
N ALA A 27 -1.46 2.97 -6.25
CA ALA A 27 -0.17 2.37 -5.93
C ALA A 27 0.94 2.88 -6.84
N GLU A 28 2.13 2.99 -6.26
CA GLU A 28 3.40 3.07 -6.96
C GLU A 28 4.22 1.82 -6.66
N ILE A 29 4.63 1.12 -7.72
CA ILE A 29 5.26 -0.21 -7.66
C ILE A 29 6.61 -0.15 -8.35
N LEU A 30 7.69 -0.40 -7.61
CA LEU A 30 9.04 -0.50 -8.14
C LEU A 30 9.39 -1.96 -8.41
N ILE A 31 9.71 -2.28 -9.66
CA ILE A 31 10.22 -3.60 -10.08
C ILE A 31 11.56 -3.39 -10.80
N GLY A 32 12.64 -3.88 -10.21
CA GLY A 32 13.99 -3.60 -10.67
C GLY A 32 14.24 -2.08 -10.72
N ARG A 33 14.36 -1.53 -11.93
CA ARG A 33 14.53 -0.07 -12.18
C ARG A 33 13.27 0.61 -12.74
N SER A 34 12.19 -0.14 -12.95
CA SER A 34 10.96 0.36 -13.56
C SER A 34 9.92 0.69 -12.50
N VAL A 35 9.23 1.82 -12.67
CA VAL A 35 8.12 2.25 -11.81
C VAL A 35 6.80 2.05 -12.56
N ILE A 36 5.85 1.37 -11.92
CA ILE A 36 4.50 1.15 -12.43
C ILE A 36 3.53 1.87 -11.49
N ARG A 37 2.66 2.71 -12.05
CA ARG A 37 1.63 3.45 -11.32
C ARG A 37 0.25 3.06 -11.79
N GLY A 38 -0.70 2.98 -10.85
CA GLY A 38 -2.07 2.61 -11.17
C GLY A 38 -2.88 2.23 -9.94
N THR A 39 -3.97 1.51 -10.15
CA THR A 39 -4.85 1.01 -9.09
C THR A 39 -4.74 -0.50 -8.98
N LEU A 40 -4.60 -1.03 -7.77
CA LEU A 40 -4.61 -2.47 -7.53
C LEU A 40 -6.02 -3.03 -7.70
N VAL A 41 -6.18 -4.04 -8.54
CA VAL A 41 -7.48 -4.61 -8.90
C VAL A 41 -7.62 -6.09 -8.55
N ASP A 42 -6.52 -6.82 -8.35
CA ASP A 42 -6.54 -8.20 -7.87
C ASP A 42 -5.27 -8.53 -7.06
N GLU A 43 -5.40 -9.47 -6.12
CA GLU A 43 -4.31 -9.99 -5.28
C GLU A 43 -4.47 -11.51 -5.12
N THR A 44 -3.44 -12.25 -5.53
CA THR A 44 -3.34 -13.69 -5.26
C THR A 44 -2.25 -13.97 -4.23
N ALA A 45 -2.02 -15.24 -3.89
CA ALA A 45 -0.92 -15.63 -3.01
C ALA A 45 0.46 -15.11 -3.46
N ARG A 46 0.68 -14.97 -4.78
CA ARG A 46 1.99 -14.67 -5.36
C ARG A 46 2.02 -13.45 -6.29
N THR A 47 0.87 -12.93 -6.70
CA THR A 47 0.81 -11.82 -7.66
C THR A 47 -0.07 -10.68 -7.18
N LEU A 48 0.24 -9.49 -7.66
CA LEU A 48 -0.64 -8.32 -7.64
C LEU A 48 -1.00 -7.97 -9.08
N THR A 49 -2.25 -7.60 -9.33
CA THR A 49 -2.67 -7.07 -10.62
C THR A 49 -2.96 -5.59 -10.47
N VAL A 50 -2.33 -4.77 -11.31
CA VAL A 50 -2.52 -3.33 -11.35
C VAL A 50 -3.16 -2.94 -12.67
N ARG A 51 -4.21 -2.11 -12.61
CA ARG A 51 -4.67 -1.33 -13.76
C ARG A 51 -3.82 -0.08 -13.81
N THR A 52 -2.93 0.02 -14.79
CA THR A 52 -1.99 1.13 -14.91
C THR A 52 -2.72 2.44 -15.20
N ASP A 53 -2.04 3.57 -15.00
CA ASP A 53 -2.58 4.88 -15.38
C ASP A 53 -2.83 5.00 -16.90
N GLY A 54 -2.17 4.17 -17.72
CA GLY A 54 -2.43 4.03 -19.15
C GLY A 54 -3.63 3.12 -19.49
N GLY A 55 -4.29 2.53 -18.50
CA GLY A 55 -5.47 1.68 -18.68
C GLY A 55 -5.18 0.18 -18.83
N GLU A 56 -3.92 -0.22 -19.01
CA GLU A 56 -3.53 -1.62 -19.19
C GLU A 56 -3.59 -2.41 -17.87
N LEU A 57 -3.90 -3.71 -17.95
CA LEU A 57 -3.76 -4.62 -16.82
C LEU A 57 -2.36 -5.26 -16.82
N ARG A 58 -1.62 -5.12 -15.72
CA ARG A 58 -0.33 -5.79 -15.54
C ARG A 58 -0.36 -6.67 -14.30
N ARG A 59 0.00 -7.93 -14.48
CA ARG A 59 0.15 -8.91 -13.39
C ARG A 59 1.61 -8.99 -12.97
N LEU A 60 1.88 -8.71 -11.70
CA LEU A 60 3.20 -8.50 -11.15
C LEU A 60 3.49 -9.56 -10.08
N PRO A 61 4.57 -10.35 -10.20
CA PRO A 61 5.02 -11.27 -9.15
C PRO A 61 5.46 -10.49 -7.90
N LYS A 62 4.92 -10.85 -6.73
CA LYS A 62 5.21 -10.19 -5.45
C LYS A 62 6.68 -10.27 -5.06
N ASP A 63 7.36 -11.35 -5.41
CA ASP A 63 8.78 -11.56 -5.12
C ASP A 63 9.73 -10.67 -5.92
N GLN A 64 9.26 -10.09 -7.04
CA GLN A 64 9.98 -9.14 -7.89
C GLN A 64 9.70 -7.67 -7.52
N ILE A 65 8.69 -7.40 -6.70
CA ILE A 65 8.35 -6.04 -6.25
C ILE A 65 9.33 -5.63 -5.15
N VAL A 66 10.22 -4.70 -5.51
CA VAL A 66 11.21 -4.12 -4.60
C VAL A 66 10.53 -3.20 -3.59
N SER A 67 9.57 -2.40 -4.04
CA SER A 67 8.81 -1.50 -3.17
C SER A 67 7.39 -1.34 -3.70
N LEU A 68 6.41 -1.45 -2.80
CA LEU A 68 5.01 -1.10 -3.03
C LEU A 68 4.66 0.07 -2.11
N SER A 69 4.17 1.17 -2.67
CA SER A 69 3.65 2.31 -1.91
C SER A 69 2.17 2.50 -2.23
N LEU A 70 1.31 2.53 -1.22
CA LEU A 70 -0.13 2.71 -1.33
C LEU A 70 -0.55 4.07 -0.79
N GLN A 71 -1.37 4.79 -1.54
CA GLN A 71 -2.00 6.02 -1.08
C GLN A 71 -3.29 5.66 -0.33
N VAL A 72 -3.24 5.65 1.00
CA VAL A 72 -4.39 5.25 1.83
C VAL A 72 -5.38 6.38 2.09
N ARG A 73 -4.88 7.62 2.06
CA ARG A 73 -5.64 8.88 2.13
C ARG A 73 -4.87 9.95 1.36
N GLU A 74 -5.48 11.09 1.12
CA GLU A 74 -4.78 12.24 0.53
C GLU A 74 -3.54 12.60 1.36
N GLY A 75 -2.39 12.71 0.70
CA GLY A 75 -1.09 12.96 1.35
C GLY A 75 -0.52 11.81 2.19
N VAL A 76 -1.26 10.72 2.44
CA VAL A 76 -0.81 9.62 3.30
C VAL A 76 -0.45 8.39 2.47
N TRP A 77 0.85 8.07 2.47
CA TRP A 77 1.38 6.90 1.79
C TRP A 77 1.88 5.86 2.79
N LEU A 78 1.63 4.58 2.51
CA LEU A 78 2.20 3.46 3.25
C LEU A 78 3.08 2.63 2.33
N ARG A 79 4.26 2.23 2.80
CA ARG A 79 5.23 1.45 2.03
C ARG A 79 5.42 0.06 2.60
N THR A 80 5.62 -0.91 1.71
CA THR A 80 6.04 -2.27 2.02
C THR A 80 6.87 -2.88 0.88
N GLU A 81 7.37 -4.09 1.06
CA GLU A 81 8.06 -4.88 0.04
C GLU A 81 7.16 -6.02 -0.43
N GLY A 82 7.23 -6.40 -1.70
CA GLY A 82 6.33 -7.44 -2.21
C GLY A 82 6.55 -8.81 -1.56
N ARG A 83 7.78 -9.15 -1.15
CA ARG A 83 8.07 -10.39 -0.40
C ARG A 83 7.31 -10.49 0.92
N LYS A 84 7.04 -9.36 1.58
CA LYS A 84 6.23 -9.29 2.82
C LYS A 84 4.74 -9.52 2.55
N LEU A 85 4.32 -9.46 1.28
CA LEU A 85 2.95 -9.67 0.84
C LEU A 85 2.68 -11.12 0.40
N LEU A 86 3.66 -12.03 0.45
CA LEU A 86 3.47 -13.42 0.03
C LEU A 86 2.46 -14.17 0.91
N GLY A 87 1.61 -14.97 0.26
CA GLY A 87 0.46 -15.67 0.88
C GLY A 87 -0.86 -15.00 0.56
N MET A 88 -1.96 -15.68 0.89
CA MET A 88 -3.30 -15.16 0.59
C MET A 88 -3.60 -13.90 1.41
N PRO A 89 -4.40 -12.95 0.88
CA PRO A 89 -4.76 -11.74 1.61
C PRO A 89 -5.26 -12.00 3.03
N ALA A 90 -6.14 -12.99 3.20
CA ALA A 90 -6.68 -13.39 4.51
C ALA A 90 -5.60 -13.89 5.49
N GLU A 91 -4.58 -14.59 5.00
CA GLU A 91 -3.45 -15.09 5.81
C GLU A 91 -2.50 -13.96 6.20
N ARG A 92 -2.38 -12.94 5.34
CA ARG A 92 -1.54 -11.76 5.62
C ARG A 92 -2.12 -10.91 6.74
N LEU A 93 -3.44 -10.82 6.90
CA LEU A 93 -4.08 -10.03 7.98
C LEU A 93 -3.54 -10.37 9.37
N LYS A 94 -3.36 -11.67 9.65
CA LYS A 94 -2.81 -12.14 10.93
C LYS A 94 -1.34 -11.72 11.12
N ARG A 95 -0.59 -11.54 10.03
CA ARG A 95 0.85 -11.18 10.02
C ARG A 95 1.10 -9.68 9.96
N SER A 96 0.27 -8.92 9.24
CA SER A 96 0.42 -7.47 9.03
C SER A 96 0.26 -6.66 10.30
N MET A 97 -0.44 -7.17 11.32
CA MET A 97 -0.49 -6.59 12.67
C MET A 97 0.88 -6.50 13.36
N ARG A 98 1.92 -7.21 12.88
CA ARG A 98 3.23 -7.26 13.54
C ARG A 98 4.34 -6.47 12.84
N TYR A 99 4.48 -6.47 11.50
CA TYR A 99 5.72 -5.93 10.85
C TYR A 99 5.60 -5.37 9.41
N GLY A 100 4.40 -5.07 8.89
CA GLY A 100 4.20 -4.97 7.44
C GLY A 100 4.49 -3.63 6.75
N TRP A 101 4.31 -2.51 7.43
CA TRP A 101 4.14 -1.21 6.76
C TRP A 101 4.87 -0.09 7.47
N THR A 102 5.47 0.80 6.69
CA THR A 102 6.12 2.02 7.18
C THR A 102 5.52 3.26 6.52
N ARG A 103 5.48 4.38 7.24
CA ARG A 103 5.26 5.70 6.64
C ARG A 103 6.59 6.11 5.96
N PRO A 104 6.59 6.60 4.72
CA PRO A 104 7.75 7.28 4.20
C PRO A 104 8.02 8.51 5.08
N GLY A 105 9.27 8.66 5.51
CA GLY A 105 9.72 9.83 6.27
C GLY A 105 9.78 11.08 5.40
#